data_AF-D4CVM7-F1
#
_entry.id   AF-D4CVM7-F1
#
_cell.length_a   1.000
_cell.length_b   1.000
_cell.length_c   1.000
_cell.angle_alpha   90.00
_cell.angle_beta   90.00
_cell.angle_gamma   90.00
#
_symmetry.space_group_name_H-M   'P 1'
#
loop_
_entity.id
_entity.type
_entity.pdbx_description
1 polymer ?
#
loop_
_entity_poly.entity_id
_entity_poly.type
_entity_poly.pdbx_seq_one_letter_code
_entity_poly.pdbx_strand_id
1 'polypeptide(L)'
;TTVIKDTAAWKIKANSTAAETIKGGDEVVFKDGAGVKITQSGKEFTISADTSKLSQSTKLSYTANGVAAKQEVTLADGLNFIDGSLTTATVGPNGAVKYDVKTTSLTASNGKVNTPATNNLVTANDIATAINNVGWKANAGGNVDGTSASTLVKSGEEVVFKAGDNLIVKQDLSTGKQEYTYKLNKDLTGLDSVTSKKLTVPGTGGKDTVIDSNGI
;
A
#
# COMPACT_ATOMS: atom_id res chain seq x y z
N THR A 1 -84.20 26.66 18.86
CA THR A 1 -83.77 25.49 18.05
C THR A 1 -82.67 24.66 18.72
N THR A 2 -82.55 24.71 20.05
CA THR A 2 -81.48 24.06 20.83
C THR A 2 -81.60 22.53 20.93
N VAL A 3 -82.79 21.98 20.65
CA VAL A 3 -83.16 20.58 20.95
C VAL A 3 -82.46 19.54 20.05
N ILE A 4 -81.93 19.92 18.87
CA ILE A 4 -81.25 18.95 17.98
C ILE A 4 -79.80 18.70 18.39
N LYS A 5 -79.14 19.64 19.09
CA LYS A 5 -77.72 19.51 19.46
C LYS A 5 -77.48 18.42 20.52
N ASP A 6 -78.44 18.20 21.42
CA ASP A 6 -78.29 17.25 22.52
C ASP A 6 -78.67 15.80 22.15
N THR A 7 -79.38 15.60 21.03
CA THR A 7 -79.89 14.28 20.61
C THR A 7 -78.93 13.51 19.71
N ALA A 8 -78.04 14.19 18.98
CA ALA A 8 -77.04 13.55 18.11
C ALA A 8 -75.71 13.34 18.87
N ALA A 9 -75.61 12.22 19.58
CA ALA A 9 -74.36 11.80 20.24
C ALA A 9 -73.79 10.52 19.61
N TRP A 10 -72.48 10.45 19.45
CA TRP A 10 -71.76 9.25 19.02
C TRP A 10 -70.62 8.93 19.99
N LYS A 11 -70.11 7.70 19.93
CA LYS A 11 -69.03 7.24 20.81
C LYS A 11 -67.70 7.23 20.05
N ILE A 12 -66.65 7.79 20.63
CA ILE A 12 -65.27 7.68 20.13
C ILE A 12 -64.47 6.71 21.01
N LYS A 13 -63.60 5.91 20.40
CA LYS A 13 -62.68 4.99 21.09
C LYS A 13 -61.45 4.76 20.22
N ALA A 14 -60.26 4.71 20.82
CA ALA A 14 -59.02 4.39 20.13
C ALA A 14 -58.35 3.17 20.78
N ASN A 15 -58.08 2.13 20.01
CA ASN A 15 -57.50 0.89 20.52
C ASN A 15 -58.31 0.33 21.72
N SER A 16 -57.63 0.04 22.83
CA SER A 16 -58.21 -0.49 24.07
C SER A 16 -58.66 0.59 25.06
N THR A 17 -58.66 1.88 24.70
CA THR A 17 -59.13 2.95 25.61
C THR A 17 -60.63 2.84 25.89
N ALA A 18 -61.10 3.47 26.98
CA ALA A 18 -62.53 3.55 27.26
C ALA A 18 -63.24 4.39 26.18
N ALA A 19 -64.50 4.05 25.89
CA ALA A 19 -65.29 4.80 24.92
C ALA A 19 -65.85 6.10 25.53
N GLU A 20 -65.61 7.23 24.88
CA GLU A 20 -66.10 8.55 25.31
C GLU A 20 -67.33 8.97 24.48
N THR A 21 -68.27 9.70 25.09
CA THR A 21 -69.44 10.25 24.39
C THR A 21 -69.11 11.62 23.82
N ILE A 22 -69.31 11.81 22.53
CA ILE A 22 -69.25 13.12 21.86
C ILE A 22 -70.68 13.60 21.62
N LYS A 23 -71.01 14.79 22.14
CA LYS A 23 -72.30 15.47 22.02
C LYS A 23 -72.21 16.69 21.10
N GLY A 24 -73.34 17.28 20.75
CA GLY A 24 -73.37 18.49 19.92
C GLY A 24 -72.71 19.68 20.62
N GLY A 25 -71.60 20.17 20.04
CA GLY A 25 -70.81 21.28 20.59
C GLY A 25 -69.46 20.86 21.15
N ASP A 26 -69.20 19.56 21.31
CA ASP A 26 -67.90 19.05 21.74
C ASP A 26 -66.84 19.22 20.63
N GLU A 27 -65.60 19.51 21.04
CA GLU A 27 -64.45 19.55 20.14
C GLU A 27 -63.69 18.23 20.18
N VAL A 28 -63.35 17.70 18.99
CA VAL A 28 -62.49 16.52 18.86
C VAL A 28 -61.14 16.97 18.29
N VAL A 29 -60.10 16.88 19.10
CA VAL A 29 -58.75 17.31 18.73
C VAL A 29 -57.89 16.11 18.32
N PHE A 30 -57.40 16.11 17.09
CA PHE A 30 -56.38 15.17 16.62
C PHE A 30 -54.99 15.81 16.75
N LYS A 31 -54.05 15.12 17.41
CA LYS A 31 -52.68 15.60 17.62
C LYS A 31 -51.69 14.75 16.84
N ASP A 32 -50.59 15.37 16.41
CA ASP A 32 -49.46 14.65 15.84
C ASP A 32 -48.95 13.58 16.82
N GLY A 33 -48.58 12.41 16.28
CA GLY A 33 -47.99 11.31 17.03
C GLY A 33 -46.47 11.23 16.85
N ALA A 34 -45.84 10.24 17.49
CA ALA A 34 -44.45 9.88 17.25
C ALA A 34 -44.31 9.27 15.84
N GLY A 35 -44.02 10.12 14.85
CA GLY A 35 -43.89 9.73 13.44
C GLY A 35 -45.17 9.85 12.60
N VAL A 36 -46.24 10.44 13.14
CA VAL A 36 -47.49 10.71 12.41
C VAL A 36 -47.79 12.19 12.42
N LYS A 37 -48.05 12.76 11.25
CA LYS A 37 -48.50 14.13 11.06
C LYS A 37 -49.99 14.13 10.71
N ILE A 38 -50.76 14.98 11.39
CA ILE A 38 -52.17 15.20 11.07
C ILE A 38 -52.36 16.66 10.70
N THR A 39 -52.97 16.92 9.56
CA THR A 39 -53.36 18.26 9.13
C THR A 39 -54.83 18.29 8.72
N GLN A 40 -55.46 19.45 8.84
CA GLN A 40 -56.86 19.67 8.49
C GLN A 40 -56.98 20.88 7.56
N SER A 41 -57.78 20.74 6.51
CA SER A 41 -58.23 21.84 5.66
C SER A 41 -59.74 21.74 5.47
N GLY A 42 -60.48 22.61 6.14
CA GLY A 42 -61.94 22.53 6.18
C GLY A 42 -62.44 21.19 6.74
N LYS A 43 -63.05 20.36 5.89
CA LYS A 43 -63.61 19.04 6.24
C LYS A 43 -62.68 17.87 5.87
N GLU A 44 -61.52 18.15 5.28
CA GLU A 44 -60.55 17.13 4.89
C GLU A 44 -59.44 17.02 5.93
N PHE A 45 -59.09 15.79 6.26
CA PHE A 45 -57.98 15.46 7.14
C PHE A 45 -56.95 14.64 6.36
N THR A 46 -55.69 15.05 6.46
CA THR A 46 -54.56 14.29 5.92
C THR A 46 -53.77 13.69 7.06
N ILE A 47 -53.57 12.38 7.00
CA ILE A 47 -52.76 11.62 7.95
C ILE A 47 -51.58 11.06 7.17
N SER A 48 -50.37 11.44 7.57
CA SER A 48 -49.15 11.03 6.87
C SER A 48 -48.04 10.66 7.84
N ALA A 49 -47.02 9.99 7.31
CA ALA A 49 -45.79 9.73 8.04
C ALA A 49 -45.00 11.04 8.21
N ASP A 50 -44.65 11.38 9.45
CA ASP A 50 -43.73 12.47 9.77
C ASP A 50 -42.29 11.97 9.64
N THR A 51 -41.76 11.99 8.41
CA THR A 51 -40.42 11.46 8.09
C THR A 51 -39.31 12.18 8.84
N SER A 52 -39.53 13.43 9.26
CA SER A 52 -38.58 14.21 10.07
C SER A 52 -38.43 13.67 11.49
N LYS A 53 -39.49 13.10 12.06
CA LYS A 53 -39.48 12.47 13.39
C LYS A 53 -39.14 10.98 13.32
N LEU A 54 -39.60 10.30 12.27
CA LEU A 54 -39.31 8.88 12.05
C LEU A 54 -37.81 8.64 11.85
N SER A 55 -37.11 9.49 11.11
CA SER A 55 -35.68 9.33 10.87
C SER A 55 -34.84 9.45 12.15
N GLN A 56 -35.23 10.32 13.07
CA GLN A 56 -34.58 10.51 14.37
C GLN A 56 -34.85 9.35 15.34
N SER A 57 -36.05 8.77 15.29
CA SER A 57 -36.48 7.73 16.24
C SER A 57 -36.16 6.31 15.76
N THR A 58 -35.91 6.12 14.46
CA THR A 58 -35.61 4.82 13.87
C THR A 58 -34.11 4.64 13.77
N LYS A 59 -33.61 3.48 14.23
CA LYS A 59 -32.20 3.15 14.21
C LYS A 59 -31.90 2.02 13.24
N LEU A 60 -30.77 2.13 12.55
CA LEU A 60 -30.11 1.05 11.86
C LEU A 60 -29.12 0.37 12.81
N SER A 61 -29.33 -0.91 13.10
CA SER A 61 -28.36 -1.71 13.84
C SER A 61 -27.36 -2.37 12.89
N TYR A 62 -26.08 -2.34 13.21
CA TYR A 62 -25.01 -2.94 12.40
C TYR A 62 -23.92 -3.57 13.26
N THR A 63 -23.08 -4.39 12.65
CA THR A 63 -21.92 -5.03 13.30
C THR A 63 -20.69 -4.85 12.43
N ALA A 64 -19.57 -4.49 13.04
CA ALA A 64 -18.27 -4.52 12.36
C ALA A 64 -17.52 -5.81 12.71
N ASN A 65 -16.85 -6.42 11.73
CA ASN A 65 -15.92 -7.54 11.93
C ASN A 65 -16.49 -8.73 12.74
N GLY A 66 -17.79 -9.04 12.59
CA GLY A 66 -18.41 -10.19 13.26
C GLY A 66 -18.57 -10.06 14.78
N VAL A 67 -18.42 -8.85 15.35
CA VAL A 67 -18.63 -8.62 16.78
C VAL A 67 -20.11 -8.81 17.14
N ALA A 68 -20.39 -9.60 18.19
CA ALA A 68 -21.75 -9.97 18.58
C ALA A 68 -22.60 -8.80 19.08
N ALA A 69 -21.99 -7.83 19.76
CA ALA A 69 -22.67 -6.62 20.21
C ALA A 69 -22.97 -5.71 19.01
N LYS A 70 -24.26 -5.42 18.80
CA LYS A 70 -24.71 -4.51 17.74
C LYS A 70 -24.36 -3.07 18.10
N GLN A 71 -23.91 -2.32 17.09
CA GLN A 71 -23.86 -0.88 17.09
C GLN A 71 -25.15 -0.33 16.49
N GLU A 72 -25.48 0.93 16.79
CA GLU A 72 -26.68 1.57 16.27
C GLU A 72 -26.37 2.98 15.78
N VAL A 73 -27.08 3.41 14.74
CA VAL A 73 -27.10 4.80 14.29
C VAL A 73 -28.52 5.18 13.91
N THR A 74 -28.91 6.44 14.09
CA THR A 74 -30.23 6.89 13.63
C THR A 74 -30.25 7.01 12.11
N LEU A 75 -31.43 6.90 11.49
CA LEU A 75 -31.55 7.16 10.05
C LEU A 75 -31.26 8.63 9.72
N ALA A 76 -31.43 9.54 10.68
CA ALA A 76 -31.10 10.96 10.53
C ALA A 76 -29.58 11.19 10.48
N ASP A 77 -28.80 10.51 11.32
CA ASP A 77 -27.34 10.65 11.36
C ASP A 77 -26.66 9.91 10.19
N GLY A 78 -27.18 8.73 9.84
CA GLY A 78 -26.60 7.87 8.80
C GLY A 78 -25.25 7.26 9.18
N LEU A 79 -24.71 6.41 8.31
CA LEU A 79 -23.39 5.80 8.54
C LEU A 79 -22.27 6.75 8.13
N ASN A 80 -21.25 6.89 8.99
CA ASN A 80 -20.04 7.64 8.70
C ASN A 80 -18.87 6.68 8.40
N PHE A 81 -18.40 6.68 7.15
CA PHE A 81 -17.24 5.90 6.74
C PHE A 81 -15.99 6.75 6.88
N ILE A 82 -15.06 6.30 7.71
CA ILE A 82 -13.86 7.07 8.09
C ILE A 82 -12.63 6.43 7.47
N ASP A 83 -11.66 7.26 7.07
CA ASP A 83 -10.35 6.82 6.60
C ASP A 83 -9.64 5.94 7.64
N GLY A 84 -8.98 4.89 7.14
CA GLY A 84 -8.03 4.12 7.92
C GLY A 84 -6.64 4.76 7.89
N SER A 85 -5.68 4.10 8.55
CA SER A 85 -4.28 4.52 8.49
C SER A 85 -3.77 4.52 7.04
N LEU A 86 -4.00 3.43 6.29
CA LEU A 86 -3.52 3.22 4.92
C LEU A 86 -4.65 3.19 3.87
N THR A 87 -5.88 3.50 4.26
CA THR A 87 -7.03 3.49 3.36
C THR A 87 -7.78 4.80 3.42
N THR A 88 -8.38 5.18 2.30
CA THR A 88 -9.32 6.30 2.21
C THR A 88 -10.69 5.78 1.82
N ALA A 89 -11.70 6.15 2.60
CA ALA A 89 -13.08 5.81 2.32
C ALA A 89 -13.69 6.92 1.45
N THR A 90 -14.41 6.54 0.39
CA THR A 90 -15.17 7.49 -0.43
C THR A 90 -16.56 6.95 -0.65
N VAL A 91 -17.57 7.80 -0.47
CA VAL A 91 -18.97 7.45 -0.64
C VAL A 91 -19.52 8.16 -1.87
N GLY A 92 -19.98 7.38 -2.84
CA GLY A 92 -20.64 7.87 -4.04
C GLY A 92 -22.17 7.87 -3.92
N PRO A 93 -22.88 8.14 -5.04
CA PRO A 93 -24.34 8.06 -5.09
C PRO A 93 -24.88 6.71 -4.61
N ASN A 94 -26.10 6.71 -4.06
CA ASN A 94 -26.78 5.53 -3.52
C ASN A 94 -26.00 4.78 -2.42
N GLY A 95 -25.06 5.45 -1.74
CA GLY A 95 -24.27 4.84 -0.66
C GLY A 95 -23.23 3.83 -1.15
N ALA A 96 -22.81 3.89 -2.42
CA ALA A 96 -21.71 3.07 -2.92
C ALA A 96 -20.40 3.46 -2.21
N VAL A 97 -19.87 2.57 -1.38
CA VAL A 97 -18.63 2.80 -0.63
C VAL A 97 -17.46 2.19 -1.40
N LYS A 98 -16.43 3.00 -1.64
CA LYS A 98 -15.15 2.57 -2.20
C LYS A 98 -14.05 2.77 -1.15
N TYR A 99 -13.13 1.81 -1.10
CA TYR A 99 -11.91 1.92 -0.32
C TYR A 99 -10.72 1.97 -1.26
N ASP A 100 -10.02 3.09 -1.24
CA ASP A 100 -8.72 3.22 -1.87
C ASP A 100 -7.61 2.98 -0.87
N VAL A 101 -6.47 2.51 -1.36
CA VAL A 101 -5.25 2.41 -0.58
C VAL A 101 -4.38 3.64 -0.79
N LYS A 102 -3.75 4.12 0.27
CA LYS A 102 -2.76 5.19 0.21
C LYS A 102 -1.46 4.59 -0.29
N THR A 103 -0.99 5.05 -1.44
CA THR A 103 0.28 4.61 -2.02
C THR A 103 1.36 5.67 -1.90
N THR A 104 2.60 5.26 -2.10
CA THR A 104 3.77 6.14 -2.26
C THR A 104 4.73 5.49 -3.25
N SER A 105 5.54 6.29 -3.92
CA SER A 105 6.56 5.77 -4.83
C SER A 105 7.73 5.17 -4.06
N LEU A 106 8.21 4.02 -4.51
CA LEU A 106 9.48 3.44 -4.07
C LEU A 106 10.51 3.68 -5.17
N THR A 107 11.60 4.37 -4.84
CA THR A 107 12.67 4.65 -5.81
C THR A 107 13.99 4.06 -5.33
N ALA A 108 14.88 3.77 -6.27
CA ALA A 108 16.25 3.40 -5.99
C ALA A 108 17.19 4.31 -6.78
N SER A 109 18.27 4.74 -6.14
CA SER A 109 19.33 5.51 -6.77
C SER A 109 20.67 5.12 -6.15
N ASN A 110 21.75 5.25 -6.92
CA ASN A 110 23.10 4.91 -6.48
C ASN A 110 23.23 3.50 -5.87
N GLY A 111 22.44 2.54 -6.36
CA GLY A 111 22.47 1.14 -5.93
C GLY A 111 21.68 0.84 -4.65
N LYS A 112 20.96 1.79 -4.08
CA LYS A 112 20.16 1.58 -2.86
C LYS A 112 18.72 2.06 -3.05
N VAL A 113 17.81 1.42 -2.33
CA VAL A 113 16.43 1.91 -2.20
C VAL A 113 16.45 3.17 -1.35
N ASN A 114 15.74 4.20 -1.80
CA ASN A 114 15.52 5.42 -1.05
C ASN A 114 14.39 5.20 -0.04
N THR A 115 14.56 5.71 1.18
CA THR A 115 13.50 5.70 2.17
C THR A 115 12.29 6.47 1.63
N PRO A 116 11.09 5.88 1.59
CA PRO A 116 9.88 6.59 1.17
C PRO A 116 9.57 7.80 2.05
N ALA A 117 8.96 8.84 1.47
CA ALA A 117 8.58 10.06 2.18
C ALA A 117 7.46 9.82 3.22
N THR A 118 6.64 8.80 3.02
CA THR A 118 5.55 8.39 3.90
C THR A 118 5.54 6.89 4.06
N ASN A 119 5.03 6.41 5.19
CA ASN A 119 4.87 4.98 5.46
C ASN A 119 3.58 4.41 4.80
N ASN A 120 3.43 4.64 3.50
CA ASN A 120 2.30 4.18 2.70
C ASN A 120 2.63 2.86 1.97
N LEU A 121 1.62 2.26 1.33
CA LEU A 121 1.83 1.07 0.50
C LEU A 121 2.57 1.41 -0.80
N VAL A 122 3.22 0.42 -1.39
CA VAL A 122 3.88 0.51 -2.70
C VAL A 122 3.24 -0.51 -3.63
N THR A 123 3.23 -0.24 -4.93
CA THR A 123 2.69 -1.18 -5.92
C THR A 123 3.74 -2.20 -6.36
N ALA A 124 3.30 -3.27 -7.03
CA ALA A 124 4.23 -4.22 -7.65
C ALA A 124 5.17 -3.54 -8.67
N ASN A 125 4.68 -2.52 -9.39
CA ASN A 125 5.50 -1.74 -10.33
C ASN A 125 6.57 -0.91 -9.61
N ASP A 126 6.24 -0.31 -8.46
CA ASP A 126 7.22 0.41 -7.63
C ASP A 126 8.33 -0.52 -7.16
N ILE A 127 7.96 -1.72 -6.68
CA ILE A 127 8.90 -2.75 -6.23
C ILE A 127 9.81 -3.20 -7.39
N ALA A 128 9.24 -3.58 -8.53
CA ALA A 128 10.00 -4.01 -9.69
C ALA A 128 10.96 -2.92 -10.17
N THR A 129 10.50 -1.67 -10.22
CA THR A 129 11.32 -0.53 -10.60
C THR A 129 12.48 -0.31 -9.64
N ALA A 130 12.23 -0.35 -8.32
CA ALA A 130 13.28 -0.20 -7.33
C ALA A 130 14.29 -1.34 -7.40
N ILE A 131 13.85 -2.60 -7.44
CA ILE A 131 14.73 -3.79 -7.50
C ILE A 131 15.60 -3.78 -8.76
N ASN A 132 15.05 -3.42 -9.91
CA ASN A 132 15.80 -3.36 -11.16
C ASN A 132 16.80 -2.18 -11.20
N ASN A 133 16.80 -1.29 -10.20
CA ASN A 133 17.70 -0.15 -10.10
C ASN A 133 18.62 -0.16 -8.88
N VAL A 134 18.47 -1.12 -7.96
CA VAL A 134 19.48 -1.37 -6.91
C VAL A 134 20.64 -2.18 -7.47
N GLY A 135 21.76 -2.14 -6.75
CA GLY A 135 22.99 -2.75 -7.21
C GLY A 135 24.17 -2.40 -6.31
N TRP A 136 25.36 -2.74 -6.77
CA TRP A 136 26.61 -2.42 -6.09
C TRP A 136 27.56 -1.71 -7.03
N LYS A 137 28.48 -0.92 -6.48
CA LYS A 137 29.46 -0.19 -7.29
C LYS A 137 30.70 -1.04 -7.50
N ALA A 138 31.09 -1.22 -8.77
CA ALA A 138 32.35 -1.82 -9.16
C ALA A 138 33.32 -0.74 -9.60
N ASN A 139 34.62 -0.90 -9.33
CA ASN A 139 35.68 -0.10 -9.93
C ASN A 139 36.98 -0.91 -9.96
N ALA A 140 37.82 -0.67 -10.96
CA ALA A 140 39.19 -1.17 -10.97
C ALA A 140 40.11 -0.19 -10.22
N GLY A 141 41.21 -0.69 -9.66
CA GLY A 141 42.22 0.12 -8.97
C GLY A 141 43.61 -0.51 -9.05
N GLY A 142 44.64 0.23 -8.63
CA GLY A 142 46.04 -0.20 -8.77
C GLY A 142 46.60 0.11 -10.16
N ASN A 143 47.31 -0.85 -10.75
CA ASN A 143 47.83 -0.74 -12.12
C ASN A 143 46.70 -1.01 -13.11
N VAL A 144 46.01 0.05 -13.51
CA VAL A 144 44.94 0.01 -14.51
C VAL A 144 45.48 0.45 -15.87
N ASP A 145 45.09 -0.26 -16.92
CA ASP A 145 45.33 0.17 -18.29
C ASP A 145 44.24 1.16 -18.71
N GLY A 146 44.60 2.45 -18.78
CA GLY A 146 43.67 3.55 -19.04
C GLY A 146 42.98 4.11 -17.79
N THR A 147 41.87 4.82 -18.00
CA THR A 147 41.12 5.49 -16.92
C THR A 147 40.05 4.59 -16.34
N SER A 148 40.13 4.30 -15.03
CA SER A 148 39.09 3.57 -14.30
C SER A 148 37.95 4.51 -13.84
N ALA A 149 36.70 4.06 -13.94
CA ALA A 149 35.56 4.76 -13.39
C ALA A 149 34.62 3.79 -12.68
N SER A 150 34.06 4.23 -11.54
CA SER A 150 33.10 3.41 -10.81
C SER A 150 31.77 3.34 -11.54
N THR A 151 31.29 2.12 -11.77
CA THR A 151 29.99 1.85 -12.39
C THR A 151 29.06 1.14 -11.41
N LEU A 152 27.76 1.37 -11.55
CA LEU A 152 26.74 0.66 -10.80
C LEU A 152 26.41 -0.63 -11.55
N VAL A 153 26.64 -1.77 -10.92
CA VAL A 153 26.21 -3.09 -11.39
C VAL A 153 24.84 -3.38 -10.80
N LYS A 154 23.81 -3.31 -11.63
CA LYS A 154 22.40 -3.52 -11.25
C LYS A 154 22.01 -4.99 -11.23
N SER A 155 20.86 -5.27 -10.63
CA SER A 155 20.26 -6.61 -10.68
C SER A 155 20.06 -7.05 -12.13
N GLY A 156 20.59 -8.23 -12.48
CA GLY A 156 20.52 -8.81 -13.82
C GLY A 156 21.65 -8.38 -14.76
N GLU A 157 22.53 -7.47 -14.36
CA GLU A 157 23.73 -7.14 -15.14
C GLU A 157 24.84 -8.18 -14.97
N GLU A 158 25.65 -8.34 -16.00
CA GLU A 158 26.79 -9.25 -16.03
C GLU A 158 28.09 -8.51 -15.70
N VAL A 159 28.94 -9.13 -14.89
CA VAL A 159 30.32 -8.69 -14.66
C VAL A 159 31.28 -9.71 -15.23
N VAL A 160 32.10 -9.28 -16.19
CA VAL A 160 33.05 -10.16 -16.88
C VAL A 160 34.48 -9.84 -16.44
N PHE A 161 35.15 -10.81 -15.84
CA PHE A 161 36.58 -10.72 -15.51
C PHE A 161 37.41 -11.23 -16.68
N LYS A 162 38.03 -10.32 -17.43
CA LYS A 162 38.89 -10.65 -18.56
C LYS A 162 40.34 -10.78 -18.11
N ALA A 163 41.03 -11.79 -18.62
CA ALA A 163 42.47 -11.91 -18.47
C ALA A 163 43.16 -11.16 -19.61
N GLY A 164 44.12 -10.28 -19.29
CA GLY A 164 45.02 -9.70 -20.28
C GLY A 164 46.13 -10.68 -20.68
N ASP A 165 47.08 -10.22 -21.48
CA ASP A 165 48.22 -11.03 -21.90
C ASP A 165 49.00 -11.58 -20.70
N ASN A 166 49.47 -12.82 -20.83
CA ASN A 166 50.21 -13.53 -19.79
C ASN A 166 49.46 -13.77 -18.48
N LEU A 167 48.17 -13.44 -18.39
CA LEU A 167 47.30 -13.71 -17.25
C LEU A 167 46.23 -14.75 -17.60
N ILE A 168 45.80 -15.48 -16.58
CA ILE A 168 44.67 -16.39 -16.63
C ILE A 168 43.75 -16.06 -15.46
N VAL A 169 42.46 -15.93 -15.74
CA VAL A 169 41.41 -15.90 -14.73
C VAL A 169 40.71 -17.26 -14.75
N LYS A 170 40.77 -17.98 -13.63
CA LYS A 170 40.02 -19.22 -13.43
C LYS A 170 38.81 -18.93 -12.54
N GLN A 171 37.62 -19.30 -13.01
CA GLN A 171 36.38 -19.25 -12.25
C GLN A 171 36.08 -20.64 -11.69
N ASP A 172 35.86 -20.72 -10.38
CA ASP A 172 35.40 -21.92 -9.68
C ASP A 172 34.08 -21.59 -8.96
N LEU A 173 33.01 -22.31 -9.29
CA LEU A 173 31.66 -22.03 -8.79
C LEU A 173 31.16 -23.16 -7.89
N SER A 174 30.55 -22.79 -6.77
CA SER A 174 29.79 -23.70 -5.91
C SER A 174 28.56 -22.98 -5.33
N THR A 175 27.65 -23.71 -4.69
CA THR A 175 26.42 -23.12 -4.15
C THR A 175 26.74 -22.01 -3.15
N GLY A 176 26.28 -20.78 -3.46
CA GLY A 176 26.48 -19.61 -2.60
C GLY A 176 27.90 -19.04 -2.57
N LYS A 177 28.83 -19.58 -3.38
CA LYS A 177 30.23 -19.12 -3.40
C LYS A 177 30.74 -18.98 -4.83
N GLN A 178 31.34 -17.84 -5.11
CA GLN A 178 32.03 -17.58 -6.36
C GLN A 178 33.51 -17.29 -6.08
N GLU A 179 34.40 -18.08 -6.69
CA GLU A 179 35.85 -17.91 -6.55
C GLU A 179 36.48 -17.61 -7.90
N TYR A 180 37.36 -16.61 -7.91
CA TYR A 180 38.11 -16.19 -9.08
C TYR A 180 39.59 -16.18 -8.72
N THR A 181 40.38 -17.05 -9.36
CA THR A 181 41.83 -17.15 -9.16
C THR A 181 42.56 -16.53 -10.34
N TYR A 182 43.42 -15.56 -10.05
CA TYR A 182 44.31 -14.95 -11.02
C TYR A 182 45.66 -15.65 -10.96
N LYS A 183 46.19 -16.08 -12.12
CA LYS A 183 47.51 -16.70 -12.24
C LYS A 183 48.21 -16.24 -13.50
N LEU A 184 49.53 -16.39 -13.54
CA LEU A 184 50.30 -16.18 -14.77
C LEU A 184 50.14 -17.38 -15.71
N ASN A 185 50.33 -17.13 -17.00
CA ASN A 185 50.56 -18.20 -17.98
C ASN A 185 51.79 -19.02 -17.57
N LYS A 186 51.78 -20.31 -17.92
CA LYS A 186 52.94 -21.19 -17.71
C LYS A 186 54.16 -20.67 -18.48
N ASP A 187 53.93 -20.24 -19.72
CA ASP A 187 54.94 -19.65 -20.58
C ASP A 187 54.56 -18.19 -20.80
N LEU A 188 55.49 -17.28 -20.47
CA LEU A 188 55.31 -15.85 -20.69
C LEU A 188 55.87 -15.49 -22.05
N THR A 189 55.05 -14.89 -22.92
CA THR A 189 55.42 -14.55 -24.29
C THR A 189 55.14 -13.08 -24.59
N GLY A 190 55.80 -12.51 -25.60
CA GLY A 190 55.56 -11.12 -26.01
C GLY A 190 56.00 -10.08 -24.99
N LEU A 191 56.99 -10.40 -24.15
CA LEU A 191 57.59 -9.45 -23.23
C LEU A 191 58.73 -8.70 -23.94
N ASP A 192 58.67 -7.37 -23.96
CA ASP A 192 59.76 -6.53 -24.51
C ASP A 192 60.97 -6.48 -23.57
N SER A 193 60.73 -6.44 -22.27
CA SER A 193 61.78 -6.43 -21.25
C SER A 193 61.26 -6.97 -19.92
N VAL A 194 62.19 -7.48 -19.09
CA VAL A 194 61.93 -7.91 -17.73
C VAL A 194 62.93 -7.23 -16.81
N THR A 195 62.45 -6.34 -15.94
CA THR A 195 63.28 -5.71 -14.92
C THR A 195 63.22 -6.56 -13.66
N SER A 196 64.35 -7.17 -13.30
CA SER A 196 64.51 -7.94 -12.08
C SER A 196 65.82 -7.59 -11.39
N LYS A 197 65.89 -7.84 -10.07
CA LYS A 197 67.16 -7.73 -9.34
C LYS A 197 68.11 -8.88 -9.65
N LYS A 198 67.55 -10.05 -9.91
CA LYS A 198 68.25 -11.30 -10.23
C LYS A 198 67.28 -12.19 -11.01
N LEU A 199 67.70 -12.68 -12.17
CA LEU A 199 67.00 -13.73 -12.89
C LEU A 199 67.77 -15.03 -12.70
N THR A 200 67.06 -16.12 -12.43
CA THR A 200 67.67 -17.46 -12.30
C THR A 200 66.89 -18.38 -13.21
N VAL A 201 67.56 -18.93 -14.22
CA VAL A 201 67.01 -19.91 -15.15
C VAL A 201 67.53 -21.27 -14.71
N PRO A 202 66.67 -22.14 -14.15
CA PRO A 202 67.10 -23.45 -13.71
C PRO A 202 67.63 -24.27 -14.87
N GLY A 203 68.85 -24.80 -14.76
CA GLY A 203 69.42 -25.69 -15.76
C GLY A 203 69.17 -27.16 -15.44
N THR A 204 69.32 -28.03 -16.43
CA THR A 204 69.32 -29.47 -16.23
C THR A 204 70.64 -29.91 -15.57
N GLY A 205 70.57 -30.67 -14.47
CA GLY A 205 71.75 -31.15 -13.75
C GLY A 205 72.28 -30.24 -12.63
N GLY A 206 71.46 -29.31 -12.13
CA GLY A 206 71.74 -28.55 -10.91
C GLY A 206 72.68 -27.35 -11.07
N LYS A 207 72.94 -26.90 -12.30
CA LYS A 207 73.62 -25.63 -12.60
C LYS A 207 72.62 -24.66 -13.21
N ASP A 208 72.36 -23.55 -12.54
CA ASP A 208 71.46 -22.51 -13.02
C ASP A 208 72.22 -21.45 -13.79
N THR A 209 71.58 -20.83 -14.78
CA THR A 209 72.06 -19.58 -15.37
C THR A 209 71.53 -18.42 -14.54
N VAL A 210 72.42 -17.57 -14.04
CA VAL A 210 72.07 -16.44 -13.18
C VAL A 210 72.39 -15.15 -13.91
N ILE A 211 71.43 -14.23 -13.98
CA ILE A 211 71.67 -12.86 -14.44
C ILE A 211 71.50 -11.94 -13.24
N ASP A 212 72.57 -11.25 -12.84
CA ASP A 212 72.55 -10.29 -11.74
C ASP A 212 73.36 -9.02 -12.07
N SER A 213 73.69 -8.22 -11.05
CA SER A 213 74.46 -6.97 -11.22
C SER A 213 75.85 -7.17 -11.84
N ASN A 214 76.36 -8.40 -11.90
CA ASN A 214 77.68 -8.73 -12.44
C ASN A 214 77.63 -9.29 -13.86
N GLY A 215 76.44 -9.47 -14.46
CA GLY A 215 76.26 -10.08 -15.78
C GLY A 215 75.60 -11.46 -15.71
N ILE A 216 75.89 -12.30 -16.73
CA ILE A 216 75.46 -13.71 -16.84
C ILE A 216 76.54 -14.64 -16.30
#